data_AF-A0A217EGP0-F1
#
_entry.id   AF-A0A217EGP0-F1
#
_cell.length_a   1.000
_cell.length_b   1.000
_cell.length_c   1.000
_cell.angle_alpha   90.00
_cell.angle_beta   90.00
_cell.angle_gamma   90.00
#
_symmetry.space_group_name_H-M   'P 1'
#
loop_
_entity.id
_entity.type
_entity.pdbx_description
1 polymer ?
#
loop_
_entity_poly.entity_id
_entity_poly.type
_entity_poly.pdbx_seq_one_letter_code
_entity_poly.pdbx_strand_id
1 'polypeptide(L)'
;MTKFYEIEPNLENYWRSIILFGRNVASYKFALAKSLYHLKEQGKTVVTLDQLAYPFSQHICEHLKLVDKQATSNSSKFLDVCRAYNCNQIDQNTLIQKTVQYGFANVIDAFHMVHGQELPQRFFADARKTHGGIILTDEVFQLFDTQHANDLIDETEARWRLVETAWSMNLPKHLVQIEHDDTGILIADNKMRRVNVTSAKAALNGYQKGKCFYCFRPITITSLLDESADVDHFFPHKLRECDAGKPINGVSNLVLACISCNRGHQGKFDLLPSISLLERLHKRNEYLITSHHPLRETLIAQTGFTEPKRQQFLQQAYDCATLTLGASKKWQPLQMAAATF
;
A
#
# COMPACT_ATOMS: atom_id res chain seq x y z
N MET A 1 7.22 -23.84 23.70
CA MET A 1 7.29 -23.67 22.22
C MET A 1 7.48 -22.19 21.95
N THR A 2 8.52 -21.85 21.19
CA THR A 2 8.85 -20.47 20.83
C THR A 2 7.68 -19.83 20.08
N LYS A 3 7.24 -18.65 20.55
CA LYS A 3 6.07 -17.89 20.07
C LYS A 3 6.39 -17.04 18.82
N PHE A 4 7.49 -17.33 18.14
CA PHE A 4 8.04 -16.52 17.07
C PHE A 4 8.30 -17.39 15.86
N TYR A 5 7.78 -16.95 14.71
CA TYR A 5 8.13 -17.51 13.42
C TYR A 5 9.39 -16.79 12.95
N GLU A 6 10.49 -17.52 12.77
CA GLU A 6 11.60 -17.02 11.96
C GLU A 6 11.11 -16.99 10.51
N ILE A 7 11.07 -15.80 9.92
CA ILE A 7 10.84 -15.69 8.48
C ILE A 7 12.09 -16.28 7.83
N GLU A 8 11.93 -17.34 7.04
CA GLU A 8 13.05 -17.88 6.29
C GLU A 8 13.60 -16.80 5.35
N PRO A 9 14.90 -16.45 5.45
CA PRO A 9 15.51 -15.51 4.53
C PRO A 9 15.51 -16.12 3.12
N ASN A 10 14.65 -15.60 2.26
CA ASN A 10 14.59 -15.94 0.84
C ASN A 10 14.51 -14.64 0.01
N LEU A 11 14.72 -14.77 -1.31
CA LEU A 11 14.77 -13.61 -2.20
C LEU A 11 13.46 -12.80 -2.20
N GLU A 12 12.31 -13.46 -2.10
CA GLU A 12 11.02 -12.76 -2.04
C GLU A 12 10.88 -11.95 -0.76
N ASN A 13 11.29 -12.49 0.38
CA ASN A 13 11.24 -11.81 1.66
C ASN A 13 12.22 -10.63 1.70
N TYR A 14 13.41 -10.76 1.09
CA TYR A 14 14.32 -9.64 0.90
C TYR A 14 13.71 -8.56 0.01
N TRP A 15 13.12 -8.94 -1.13
CA TRP A 15 12.45 -7.99 -2.02
C TRP A 15 11.31 -7.24 -1.30
N ARG A 16 10.40 -7.98 -0.66
CA ARG A 16 9.31 -7.41 0.14
C ARG A 16 9.86 -6.48 1.22
N SER A 17 10.98 -6.81 1.86
CA SER A 17 11.57 -5.95 2.88
C SER A 17 12.01 -4.57 2.33
N ILE A 18 12.58 -4.52 1.12
CA ILE A 18 12.93 -3.26 0.44
C ILE A 18 11.67 -2.42 0.18
N ILE A 19 10.65 -3.05 -0.39
CA ILE A 19 9.40 -2.40 -0.77
C ILE A 19 8.63 -1.89 0.46
N LEU A 20 8.58 -2.65 1.54
CA LEU A 20 7.81 -2.33 2.74
C LEU A 20 8.54 -1.37 3.68
N PHE A 21 9.80 -1.67 3.98
CA PHE A 21 10.56 -1.06 5.07
C PHE A 21 11.68 -0.11 4.61
N GLY A 22 12.09 -0.19 3.34
CA GLY A 22 13.01 0.80 2.77
C GLY A 22 12.45 2.22 2.91
N ARG A 23 13.32 3.21 3.14
CA ARG A 23 12.88 4.60 3.41
C ARG A 23 12.07 5.17 2.24
N ASN A 24 10.89 5.70 2.57
CA ASN A 24 9.99 6.35 1.62
C ASN A 24 10.16 7.88 1.67
N VAL A 25 11.26 8.42 1.13
CA VAL A 25 11.45 9.87 0.95
C VAL A 25 10.87 10.35 -0.39
N ALA A 26 10.97 9.50 -1.41
CA ALA A 26 10.36 9.63 -2.72
C ALA A 26 9.92 8.26 -3.22
N SER A 27 9.04 8.20 -4.22
CA SER A 27 8.55 6.95 -4.81
C SER A 27 9.59 6.22 -5.67
N TYR A 28 10.80 6.74 -5.78
CA TYR A 28 11.84 6.26 -6.70
C TYR A 28 12.20 4.78 -6.49
N LYS A 29 12.14 4.26 -5.27
CA LYS A 29 12.42 2.84 -5.04
C LYS A 29 11.39 1.93 -5.74
N PHE A 30 10.13 2.33 -5.78
CA PHE A 30 9.08 1.56 -6.46
C PHE A 30 9.28 1.60 -7.98
N ALA A 31 9.63 2.78 -8.51
CA ALA A 31 9.98 2.92 -9.93
C ALA A 31 11.22 2.09 -10.30
N LEU A 32 12.26 2.07 -9.46
CA LEU A 32 13.44 1.25 -9.66
C LEU A 32 13.09 -0.24 -9.63
N ALA A 33 12.33 -0.67 -8.62
CA ALA A 33 11.86 -2.05 -8.48
C ALA A 33 11.11 -2.55 -9.74
N LYS A 34 10.12 -1.78 -10.24
CA LYS A 34 9.40 -2.11 -11.48
C LYS A 34 10.32 -2.08 -12.72
N SER A 35 11.32 -1.20 -12.73
CA SER A 35 12.28 -1.12 -13.84
C SER A 35 13.18 -2.34 -13.93
N LEU A 36 13.62 -2.88 -12.79
CA LEU A 36 14.44 -4.09 -12.74
C LEU A 36 13.70 -5.28 -13.36
N TYR A 37 12.40 -5.41 -13.08
CA TYR A 37 11.54 -6.43 -13.70
C TYR A 37 11.48 -6.28 -15.24
N HIS A 38 11.22 -5.07 -15.74
CA HIS A 38 11.19 -4.81 -17.19
C HIS A 38 12.53 -5.10 -17.89
N LEU A 39 13.65 -4.80 -17.24
CA LEU A 39 14.99 -5.00 -17.79
C LEU A 39 15.42 -6.46 -17.76
N LYS A 40 15.00 -7.21 -16.74
CA LYS A 40 15.16 -8.67 -16.66
C LYS A 40 14.48 -9.35 -17.84
N GLU A 41 13.24 -8.98 -18.17
CA GLU A 41 12.50 -9.56 -19.30
C GLU A 41 13.19 -9.33 -20.66
N GLN A 42 14.08 -8.34 -20.76
CA GLN A 42 14.90 -8.08 -21.94
C GLN A 42 16.21 -8.88 -21.96
N GLY A 43 16.47 -9.73 -20.95
CA GLY A 43 17.69 -10.55 -20.84
C GLY A 43 18.98 -9.75 -20.62
N LYS A 44 18.89 -8.52 -20.10
CA LYS A 44 20.04 -7.63 -19.94
C LYS A 44 20.73 -7.83 -18.60
N THR A 45 21.97 -8.31 -18.60
CA THR A 45 22.79 -8.38 -17.39
C THR A 45 23.46 -7.04 -17.07
N VAL A 46 24.01 -6.36 -18.09
CA VAL A 46 24.63 -5.03 -17.92
C VAL A 46 23.65 -3.98 -18.45
N VAL A 47 23.23 -3.07 -17.58
CA VAL A 47 22.23 -2.04 -17.89
C VAL A 47 22.86 -0.66 -17.69
N THR A 48 22.99 0.12 -18.77
CA THR A 48 23.48 1.50 -18.67
C THR A 48 22.45 2.41 -17.98
N LEU A 49 22.90 3.54 -17.43
CA LEU A 49 21.97 4.50 -16.80
C LEU A 49 20.90 5.01 -17.77
N ASP A 50 21.20 5.19 -19.06
CA ASP A 50 20.21 5.57 -20.06
C ASP A 50 19.14 4.48 -20.28
N GLN A 51 19.58 3.21 -20.31
CA GLN A 51 18.66 2.07 -20.43
C GLN A 51 17.77 1.92 -19.20
N LEU A 52 18.30 2.20 -18.00
CA LEU A 52 17.53 2.20 -16.77
C LEU A 52 16.60 3.42 -16.68
N ALA A 53 17.05 4.58 -17.15
CA ALA A 53 16.31 5.84 -17.10
C ALA A 53 14.98 5.78 -17.84
N TYR A 54 14.92 5.04 -18.95
CA TYR A 54 13.68 4.91 -19.71
C TYR A 54 12.53 4.29 -18.89
N PRO A 55 12.57 3.01 -18.47
CA PRO A 55 11.47 2.43 -17.69
C PRO A 55 11.27 3.17 -16.35
N PHE A 56 12.35 3.63 -15.71
CA PHE A 56 12.27 4.32 -14.43
C PHE A 56 11.46 5.62 -14.51
N SER A 57 11.75 6.47 -15.50
CA SER A 57 11.06 7.74 -15.68
C SER A 57 9.62 7.55 -16.18
N GLN A 58 9.36 6.53 -17.02
CA GLN A 58 8.01 6.20 -17.48
C GLN A 58 7.09 5.87 -16.30
N HIS A 59 7.50 4.96 -15.41
CA HIS A 59 6.72 4.62 -14.22
C HIS A 59 6.41 5.85 -13.35
N ILE A 60 7.40 6.72 -13.11
CA ILE A 60 7.18 7.96 -12.35
C ILE A 60 6.20 8.89 -13.06
N CYS A 61 6.33 9.07 -14.37
CA CYS A 61 5.46 9.92 -15.18
C CYS A 61 4.00 9.43 -15.14
N GLU A 62 3.78 8.11 -15.23
CA GLU A 62 2.45 7.50 -15.12
C GLU A 62 1.80 7.79 -13.76
N HIS A 63 2.55 7.60 -12.67
CA HIS A 63 2.03 7.86 -11.32
C HIS A 63 1.78 9.35 -11.06
N LEU A 64 2.62 10.25 -11.59
CA LEU A 64 2.39 11.70 -11.50
C LEU A 64 1.07 12.15 -12.15
N LYS A 65 0.58 11.44 -13.19
CA LYS A 65 -0.74 11.72 -13.79
C LYS A 65 -1.89 11.35 -12.86
N LEU A 66 -1.67 10.42 -11.93
CA LEU A 66 -2.68 9.92 -11.00
C LEU A 66 -2.66 10.68 -9.66
N VAL A 67 -1.45 10.86 -9.10
CA VAL A 67 -1.20 11.57 -7.84
C VAL A 67 0.08 12.40 -7.98
N ASP A 68 -0.05 13.72 -8.03
CA ASP A 68 1.11 14.61 -8.27
C ASP A 68 2.17 14.55 -7.15
N LYS A 69 1.76 14.24 -5.91
CA LYS A 69 2.67 14.18 -4.77
C LYS A 69 3.39 12.83 -4.69
N GLN A 70 4.62 12.81 -5.21
CA GLN A 70 5.49 11.62 -5.30
C GLN A 70 6.73 11.66 -4.38
N ALA A 71 6.83 12.66 -3.51
CA ALA A 71 7.88 12.75 -2.50
C ALA A 71 7.38 13.49 -1.27
N THR A 72 8.12 13.36 -0.17
CA THR A 72 7.86 14.13 1.06
C THR A 72 8.44 15.55 0.98
N SER A 73 9.38 15.82 0.08
CA SER A 73 9.95 17.15 -0.12
C SER A 73 8.96 18.06 -0.85
N ASN A 74 9.03 19.38 -0.56
CA ASN A 74 8.18 20.37 -1.23
C ASN A 74 8.56 20.59 -2.70
N SER A 75 9.80 20.25 -3.09
CA SER A 75 10.28 20.36 -4.46
C SER A 75 11.22 19.21 -4.81
N SER A 76 11.32 18.91 -6.09
CA SER A 76 12.25 17.92 -6.65
C SER A 76 12.47 18.21 -8.13
N LYS A 77 13.72 18.56 -8.49
CA LYS A 77 14.10 18.83 -9.88
C LYS A 77 13.73 17.69 -10.82
N PHE A 78 13.90 16.45 -10.37
CA PHE A 78 13.57 15.27 -11.18
C PHE A 78 12.06 15.12 -11.38
N LEU A 79 11.24 15.34 -10.34
CA LEU A 79 9.78 15.31 -10.49
C LEU A 79 9.29 16.43 -11.41
N ASP A 80 9.89 17.62 -11.34
CA ASP A 80 9.54 18.74 -12.21
C ASP A 80 9.84 18.44 -13.69
N VAL A 81 10.95 17.74 -13.98
CA VAL A 81 11.25 17.23 -15.32
C VAL A 81 10.19 16.24 -15.79
N CYS A 82 9.78 15.29 -14.94
CA CYS A 82 8.75 14.32 -15.29
C CYS A 82 7.39 15.00 -15.55
N ARG A 83 7.04 16.03 -14.78
CA ARG A 83 5.85 16.86 -15.02
C ARG A 83 5.93 17.61 -16.36
N ALA A 84 7.09 18.19 -16.68
CA ALA A 84 7.30 18.85 -17.97
C ALA A 84 7.11 17.88 -19.15
N TYR A 85 7.61 16.65 -19.03
CA TYR A 85 7.38 15.60 -20.03
C TYR A 85 5.88 15.26 -20.16
N ASN A 86 5.18 15.08 -19.04
CA ASN A 86 3.73 14.82 -19.05
C ASN A 86 2.92 15.96 -19.68
N CYS A 87 3.43 17.19 -19.62
CA CYS A 87 2.84 18.36 -20.27
C CYS A 87 3.31 18.56 -21.73
N ASN A 88 4.02 17.60 -22.31
CA ASN A 88 4.61 17.66 -23.66
C ASN A 88 5.58 18.84 -23.86
N GLN A 89 6.21 19.33 -22.80
CA GLN A 89 7.17 20.44 -22.86
C GLN A 89 8.59 19.98 -23.20
N ILE A 90 8.90 18.70 -22.96
CA ILE A 90 10.17 18.06 -23.32
C ILE A 90 9.89 16.72 -23.99
N ASP A 91 10.83 16.27 -24.82
CA ASP A 91 10.76 14.97 -25.48
C ASP A 91 11.32 13.83 -24.61
N GLN A 92 11.17 12.59 -25.09
CA GLN A 92 11.61 11.39 -24.37
C GLN A 92 13.14 11.33 -24.20
N ASN A 93 13.89 11.81 -25.18
CA ASN A 93 15.36 11.83 -25.10
C ASN A 93 15.82 12.78 -23.99
N THR A 94 15.22 13.96 -23.91
CA THR A 94 15.47 14.93 -22.84
C THR A 94 15.08 14.37 -21.48
N LEU A 95 13.93 13.68 -21.39
CA LEU A 95 13.51 13.00 -20.15
C LEU A 95 14.57 11.98 -19.69
N ILE A 96 15.05 11.12 -20.58
CA ILE A 96 16.08 10.11 -20.28
C ILE A 96 17.36 10.79 -19.77
N GLN A 97 17.90 11.77 -20.50
CA GLN A 97 19.12 12.48 -20.11
C GLN A 97 19.00 13.15 -18.74
N LYS A 98 17.87 13.82 -18.47
CA LYS A 98 17.61 14.45 -17.17
C LYS A 98 17.36 13.45 -16.06
N THR A 99 16.80 12.28 -16.37
CA THR A 99 16.65 11.16 -15.43
C THR A 99 18.01 10.62 -15.02
N VAL A 100 18.94 10.43 -15.96
CA VAL A 100 20.33 10.05 -15.63
C VAL A 100 20.98 11.09 -14.72
N GLN A 101 20.77 12.38 -15.01
CA GLN A 101 21.35 13.47 -14.24
C GLN A 101 20.80 13.60 -12.80
N TYR A 102 19.50 13.38 -12.59
CA TYR A 102 18.83 13.72 -11.34
C TYR A 102 18.10 12.57 -10.65
N GLY A 103 17.61 11.58 -11.40
CA GLY A 103 16.76 10.50 -10.90
C GLY A 103 17.50 9.47 -10.05
N PHE A 104 18.78 9.23 -10.35
CA PHE A 104 19.57 8.18 -9.70
C PHE A 104 20.48 8.65 -8.56
N ALA A 105 20.34 9.90 -8.13
CA ALA A 105 21.26 10.52 -7.16
C ALA A 105 21.36 9.75 -5.82
N ASN A 106 20.26 9.15 -5.36
CA ASN A 106 20.21 8.45 -4.07
C ASN A 106 19.62 7.04 -4.14
N VAL A 107 18.76 6.77 -5.12
CA VAL A 107 17.95 5.53 -5.12
C VAL A 107 18.79 4.28 -5.33
N ILE A 108 19.83 4.34 -6.18
CA ILE A 108 20.74 3.20 -6.43
C ILE A 108 21.51 2.85 -5.16
N ASP A 109 22.01 3.87 -4.46
CA ASP A 109 22.76 3.70 -3.21
C ASP A 109 21.88 3.19 -2.07
N ALA A 110 20.63 3.65 -1.99
CA ALA A 110 19.72 3.36 -0.89
C ALA A 110 18.83 2.12 -1.11
N PHE A 111 18.78 1.54 -2.31
CA PHE A 111 17.78 0.51 -2.65
C PHE A 111 17.84 -0.72 -1.73
N HIS A 112 19.05 -1.19 -1.43
CA HIS A 112 19.28 -2.36 -0.59
C HIS A 112 19.42 -2.01 0.91
N MET A 113 19.15 -0.76 1.29
CA MET A 113 19.26 -0.29 2.67
C MET A 113 17.90 -0.36 3.38
N VAL A 114 17.78 -1.26 4.35
CA VAL A 114 16.57 -1.47 5.15
C VAL A 114 16.93 -1.31 6.63
N HIS A 115 16.19 -0.44 7.35
CA HIS A 115 16.49 -0.09 8.74
C HIS A 115 17.93 0.38 9.02
N GLY A 116 18.56 1.01 8.02
CA GLY A 116 19.95 1.49 8.13
C GLY A 116 21.00 0.39 8.01
N GLN A 117 20.59 -0.85 7.76
CA GLN A 117 21.47 -1.97 7.45
C GLN A 117 21.33 -2.34 5.98
N GLU A 118 22.41 -2.85 5.41
CA GLU A 118 22.40 -3.39 4.06
C GLU A 118 21.86 -4.83 4.07
N LEU A 119 21.01 -5.17 3.10
CA LEU A 119 20.54 -6.55 2.97
C LEU A 119 21.66 -7.50 2.54
N PRO A 120 21.66 -8.76 3.01
CA PRO A 120 22.66 -9.75 2.61
C PRO A 120 22.66 -10.09 1.12
N GLN A 121 21.50 -9.98 0.47
CA GLN A 121 21.31 -10.27 -0.95
C GLN A 121 21.02 -8.99 -1.72
N ARG A 122 21.76 -8.79 -2.82
CA ARG A 122 21.57 -7.67 -3.75
C ARG A 122 20.88 -8.17 -5.01
N PHE A 123 20.05 -7.31 -5.60
CA PHE A 123 19.38 -7.56 -6.89
C PHE A 123 20.11 -6.89 -8.06
N PHE A 124 21.02 -5.96 -7.76
CA PHE A 124 21.95 -5.39 -8.72
C PHE A 124 23.23 -4.94 -8.01
N ALA A 125 24.34 -4.94 -8.74
CA ALA A 125 25.58 -4.29 -8.35
C ALA A 125 25.68 -2.89 -8.96
N ASP A 126 26.19 -1.93 -8.18
CA ASP A 126 26.49 -0.59 -8.68
C ASP A 126 27.74 -0.62 -9.54
N ALA A 127 27.56 -0.38 -10.84
CA ALA A 127 28.62 -0.33 -11.84
C ALA A 127 28.71 1.05 -12.50
N ARG A 128 28.25 2.12 -11.83
CA ARG A 128 28.22 3.48 -12.42
C ARG A 128 29.60 3.97 -12.84
N LYS A 129 30.64 3.57 -12.10
CA LYS A 129 32.04 3.95 -12.38
C LYS A 129 32.71 3.09 -13.46
N THR A 130 32.32 1.82 -13.60
CA THR A 130 32.98 0.86 -14.49
C THR A 130 32.26 0.69 -15.83
N HIS A 131 30.92 0.69 -15.81
CA HIS A 131 30.08 0.43 -16.98
C HIS A 131 29.03 1.52 -17.22
N GLY A 132 29.06 2.62 -16.44
CA GLY A 132 28.08 3.70 -16.57
C GLY A 132 26.65 3.25 -16.26
N GLY A 133 26.46 2.32 -15.32
CA GLY A 133 25.18 1.65 -15.11
C GLY A 133 25.09 0.77 -13.87
N ILE A 134 24.23 -0.25 -13.93
CA ILE A 134 24.10 -1.31 -12.94
C ILE A 134 24.29 -2.68 -13.61
N ILE A 135 24.70 -3.68 -12.83
CA ILE A 135 24.77 -5.07 -13.28
C ILE A 135 23.69 -5.84 -12.52
N LEU A 136 22.73 -6.41 -13.23
CA LEU A 136 21.69 -7.26 -12.64
C LEU A 136 22.34 -8.56 -12.15
N THR A 137 21.99 -9.00 -10.94
CA THR A 137 22.55 -10.22 -10.34
C THR A 137 21.66 -11.42 -10.58
N ASP A 138 22.18 -12.63 -10.41
CA ASP A 138 21.42 -13.87 -10.57
C ASP A 138 20.19 -13.91 -9.65
N GLU A 139 20.26 -13.27 -8.48
CA GLU A 139 19.14 -13.18 -7.54
C GLU A 139 17.92 -12.47 -8.13
N VAL A 140 18.10 -11.41 -8.94
CA VAL A 140 16.94 -10.72 -9.55
C VAL A 140 16.33 -11.53 -10.68
N PHE A 141 17.15 -12.30 -11.41
CA PHE A 141 16.66 -13.25 -12.42
C PHE A 141 15.88 -14.37 -11.75
N GLN A 142 16.46 -15.01 -10.71
CA GLN A 142 15.81 -16.06 -9.94
C GLN A 142 14.50 -15.58 -9.31
N LEU A 143 14.48 -14.37 -8.72
CA LEU A 143 13.28 -13.80 -8.10
C LEU A 143 12.10 -13.72 -9.08
N PHE A 144 12.38 -13.27 -10.31
CA PHE A 144 11.36 -13.02 -11.34
C PHE A 144 11.13 -14.19 -12.30
N ASP A 145 11.81 -15.31 -12.13
CA ASP A 145 11.52 -16.58 -12.83
C ASP A 145 10.58 -17.49 -12.02
N THR A 146 10.25 -17.11 -10.78
CA THR A 146 9.27 -17.83 -9.95
C THR A 146 7.84 -17.64 -10.45
N GLN A 147 6.94 -18.57 -10.11
CA GLN A 147 5.50 -18.45 -10.42
C GLN A 147 4.84 -17.22 -9.76
N HIS A 148 5.48 -16.65 -8.73
CA HIS A 148 4.99 -15.51 -7.94
C HIS A 148 5.53 -14.16 -8.39
N ALA A 149 6.27 -14.09 -9.50
CA ALA A 149 6.84 -12.83 -9.99
C ALA A 149 5.77 -11.74 -10.18
N ASN A 150 4.63 -12.09 -10.78
CA ASN A 150 3.52 -11.15 -10.98
C ASN A 150 2.94 -10.66 -9.65
N ASP A 151 2.83 -11.54 -8.64
CA ASP A 151 2.34 -11.17 -7.31
C ASP A 151 3.26 -10.09 -6.67
N LEU A 152 4.59 -10.23 -6.81
CA LEU A 152 5.55 -9.25 -6.29
C LEU A 152 5.47 -7.89 -6.99
N ILE A 153 5.17 -7.88 -8.28
CA ILE A 153 4.98 -6.64 -9.05
C ILE A 153 3.68 -5.96 -8.63
N ASP A 154 2.59 -6.71 -8.52
CA ASP A 154 1.31 -6.21 -8.04
C ASP A 154 1.40 -5.70 -6.59
N GLU A 155 2.15 -6.38 -5.72
CA GLU A 155 2.45 -5.94 -4.36
C GLU A 155 3.24 -4.61 -4.36
N THR A 156 4.23 -4.49 -5.24
CA THR A 156 5.04 -3.27 -5.38
C THR A 156 4.18 -2.08 -5.83
N GLU A 157 3.32 -2.30 -6.83
CA GLU A 157 2.36 -1.32 -7.32
C GLU A 157 1.38 -0.90 -6.22
N ALA A 158 0.75 -1.87 -5.56
CA ALA A 158 -0.20 -1.61 -4.48
C ALA A 158 0.44 -0.81 -3.33
N ARG A 159 1.69 -1.11 -2.99
CA ARG A 159 2.45 -0.35 -1.98
C ARG A 159 2.76 1.06 -2.44
N TRP A 160 3.15 1.27 -3.69
CA TRP A 160 3.37 2.61 -4.23
C TRP A 160 2.08 3.44 -4.15
N ARG A 161 0.96 2.92 -4.66
CA ARG A 161 -0.36 3.57 -4.64
C ARG A 161 -0.79 3.99 -3.23
N LEU A 162 -0.51 3.15 -2.23
CA LEU A 162 -0.78 3.47 -0.84
C LEU A 162 0.08 4.65 -0.34
N VAL A 163 1.38 4.63 -0.61
CA VAL A 163 2.32 5.65 -0.16
C VAL A 163 2.02 7.02 -0.77
N GLU A 164 1.81 7.09 -2.09
CA GLU A 164 1.50 8.35 -2.77
C GLU A 164 0.14 8.92 -2.34
N THR A 165 -0.86 8.05 -2.16
CA THR A 165 -2.19 8.46 -1.68
C THR A 165 -2.08 9.09 -0.31
N ALA A 166 -1.33 8.45 0.59
CA ALA A 166 -1.18 8.95 1.94
C ALA A 166 -0.39 10.28 2.00
N TRP A 167 0.63 10.46 1.16
CA TRP A 167 1.29 11.75 1.02
C TRP A 167 0.34 12.84 0.51
N SER A 168 -0.48 12.55 -0.51
CA SER A 168 -1.43 13.50 -1.08
C SER A 168 -2.49 13.95 -0.07
N MET A 169 -2.89 13.05 0.83
CA MET A 169 -3.86 13.30 1.89
C MET A 169 -3.23 13.94 3.14
N ASN A 170 -1.93 14.23 3.12
CA ASN A 170 -1.15 14.69 4.28
C ASN A 170 -1.38 13.83 5.53
N LEU A 171 -1.54 12.52 5.34
CA LEU A 171 -1.65 11.62 6.47
C LEU A 171 -0.34 11.65 7.27
N PRO A 172 -0.41 11.60 8.61
CA PRO A 172 0.76 11.46 9.45
C PRO A 172 1.68 10.34 8.95
N LYS A 173 2.99 10.60 8.90
CA LYS A 173 3.98 9.68 8.34
C LYS A 173 3.90 8.28 8.95
N HIS A 174 3.63 8.17 10.25
CA HIS A 174 3.47 6.91 10.98
C HIS A 174 2.26 6.04 10.56
N LEU A 175 1.31 6.58 9.78
CA LEU A 175 0.20 5.80 9.23
C LEU A 175 0.58 5.06 7.94
N VAL A 176 1.76 5.37 7.38
CA VAL A 176 2.21 4.95 6.04
C VAL A 176 3.60 4.31 6.12
N GLN A 177 4.48 4.90 6.93
CA GLN A 177 5.77 4.37 7.34
C GLN A 177 5.56 3.51 8.58
N ILE A 178 6.08 2.29 8.49
CA ILE A 178 6.20 1.39 9.62
C ILE A 178 7.56 1.72 10.24
N GLU A 179 7.56 2.64 11.20
CA GLU A 179 8.72 2.85 12.05
C GLU A 179 8.61 1.89 13.24
N HIS A 180 9.63 1.05 13.41
CA HIS A 180 9.75 0.16 14.54
C HIS A 180 10.60 0.90 15.58
N ASP A 181 9.94 1.56 16.52
CA ASP A 181 10.61 2.12 17.69
C ASP A 181 10.59 1.07 18.80
N ASP A 182 11.72 0.86 19.46
CA ASP A 182 11.94 -0.13 20.54
C ASP A 182 11.02 0.05 21.77
N THR A 183 10.13 1.05 21.76
CA THR A 183 9.26 1.44 22.88
C THR A 183 7.76 1.29 22.60
N GLY A 184 7.33 0.96 21.39
CA GLY A 184 5.98 0.43 21.12
C GLY A 184 4.78 1.33 21.45
N ILE A 185 4.91 2.66 21.38
CA ILE A 185 3.78 3.59 21.57
C ILE A 185 3.68 4.55 20.38
N LEU A 186 2.67 4.36 19.53
CA LEU A 186 2.28 5.28 18.47
C LEU A 186 1.01 6.03 18.89
N ILE A 187 1.11 7.34 19.12
CA ILE A 187 -0.04 8.22 19.37
C ILE A 187 -0.44 8.84 18.04
N ALA A 188 -1.60 8.43 17.51
CA ALA A 188 -2.20 9.03 16.32
C ALA A 188 -2.90 10.35 16.69
N ASP A 189 -2.25 11.49 16.46
CA ASP A 189 -2.90 12.81 16.53
C ASP A 189 -3.85 12.97 15.32
N ASN A 190 -5.08 12.52 15.49
CA ASN A 190 -6.10 12.54 14.46
C ASN A 190 -6.95 13.80 14.68
N LYS A 191 -6.61 14.91 14.01
CA LYS A 191 -7.41 16.15 14.03
C LYS A 191 -8.77 15.97 13.33
N MET A 192 -9.81 16.57 13.92
CA MET A 192 -11.26 16.43 13.75
C MET A 192 -11.90 16.60 12.33
N ARG A 193 -11.15 16.48 11.22
CA ARG A 193 -11.68 16.70 9.87
C ARG A 193 -12.07 15.39 9.17
N ARG A 194 -13.20 15.37 8.43
CA ARG A 194 -13.53 14.29 7.48
C ARG A 194 -12.53 14.32 6.33
N VAL A 195 -11.98 13.16 5.99
CA VAL A 195 -11.01 12.99 4.90
C VAL A 195 -11.66 12.14 3.80
N ASN A 196 -11.50 12.54 2.54
CA ASN A 196 -11.99 11.75 1.41
C ASN A 196 -11.12 10.49 1.24
N VAL A 197 -11.71 9.31 1.42
CA VAL A 197 -11.02 8.01 1.32
C VAL A 197 -11.27 7.30 -0.02
N THR A 198 -11.94 7.94 -0.98
CA THR A 198 -12.28 7.36 -2.30
C THR A 198 -11.03 6.94 -3.09
N SER A 199 -9.90 7.62 -2.89
CA SER A 199 -8.60 7.25 -3.48
C SER A 199 -8.07 5.90 -2.99
N ALA A 200 -8.53 5.40 -1.83
CA ALA A 200 -8.13 4.10 -1.30
C ALA A 200 -8.77 2.91 -2.05
N LYS A 201 -9.68 3.16 -3.01
CA LYS A 201 -10.37 2.09 -3.76
C LYS A 201 -9.42 1.11 -4.43
N ALA A 202 -8.41 1.62 -5.15
CA ALA A 202 -7.46 0.80 -5.89
C ALA A 202 -6.65 -0.10 -4.94
N ALA A 203 -6.16 0.46 -3.83
CA ALA A 203 -5.46 -0.30 -2.81
C ALA A 203 -6.36 -1.39 -2.22
N LEU A 204 -7.55 -1.02 -1.71
CA LEU A 204 -8.48 -1.98 -1.08
C LEU A 204 -9.01 -3.06 -2.04
N ASN A 205 -9.06 -2.79 -3.34
CA ASN A 205 -9.59 -3.71 -4.34
C ASN A 205 -8.69 -4.91 -4.60
N GLY A 206 -7.37 -4.68 -4.63
CA GLY A 206 -6.41 -5.79 -4.68
C GLY A 206 -6.63 -6.79 -3.55
N TYR A 207 -7.18 -6.31 -2.42
CA TYR A 207 -7.28 -7.07 -1.17
C TYR A 207 -8.65 -7.73 -0.96
N GLN A 208 -9.68 -7.24 -1.65
CA GLN A 208 -11.03 -7.84 -1.65
C GLN A 208 -11.36 -8.61 -2.92
N LYS A 209 -10.38 -8.80 -3.81
CA LYS A 209 -10.48 -9.61 -5.04
C LYS A 209 -11.67 -9.20 -5.92
N GLY A 210 -11.93 -7.90 -6.02
CA GLY A 210 -13.05 -7.38 -6.80
C GLY A 210 -14.42 -7.77 -6.27
N LYS A 211 -14.57 -8.05 -4.96
CA LYS A 211 -15.86 -8.38 -4.34
C LYS A 211 -16.23 -7.43 -3.20
N CYS A 212 -17.54 -7.20 -3.06
CA CYS A 212 -18.11 -6.47 -1.94
C CYS A 212 -17.82 -7.19 -0.63
N PHE A 213 -17.34 -6.48 0.38
CA PHE A 213 -17.03 -7.02 1.70
C PHE A 213 -18.25 -7.65 2.37
N TYR A 214 -19.41 -7.03 2.19
CA TYR A 214 -20.63 -7.40 2.92
C TYR A 214 -21.40 -8.55 2.27
N CYS A 215 -21.59 -8.53 0.95
CA CYS A 215 -22.44 -9.51 0.24
C CYS A 215 -21.70 -10.43 -0.74
N PHE A 216 -20.38 -10.25 -0.91
CA PHE A 216 -19.52 -10.98 -1.87
C PHE A 216 -19.86 -10.80 -3.36
N ARG A 217 -20.84 -9.98 -3.71
CA ARG A 217 -21.13 -9.64 -5.10
C ARG A 217 -19.87 -9.03 -5.76
N PRO A 218 -19.56 -9.37 -7.02
CA PRO A 218 -18.52 -8.68 -7.78
C PRO A 218 -18.75 -7.17 -7.81
N ILE A 219 -17.66 -6.41 -7.74
CA ILE A 219 -17.65 -4.95 -7.76
C ILE A 219 -16.63 -4.43 -8.78
N THR A 220 -16.90 -3.25 -9.32
CA THR A 220 -15.97 -2.50 -10.17
C THR A 220 -15.43 -1.30 -9.40
N ILE A 221 -14.19 -0.90 -9.69
CA ILE A 221 -13.55 0.25 -9.01
C ILE A 221 -13.21 1.41 -9.96
N THR A 222 -13.62 1.31 -11.22
CA THR A 222 -13.38 2.35 -12.24
C THR A 222 -14.06 3.65 -11.80
N SER A 223 -13.25 4.68 -11.57
CA SER A 223 -13.73 6.04 -11.30
C SER A 223 -14.63 6.50 -12.44
N LEU A 224 -15.74 7.20 -12.13
CA LEU A 224 -16.73 7.77 -13.06
C LEU A 224 -17.82 6.82 -13.58
N LEU A 225 -17.82 5.53 -13.21
CA LEU A 225 -18.99 4.68 -13.43
C LEU A 225 -19.95 4.77 -12.23
N ASP A 226 -21.24 4.97 -12.50
CA ASP A 226 -22.28 5.04 -11.47
C ASP A 226 -22.38 3.76 -10.63
N GLU A 227 -21.90 2.62 -11.15
CA GLU A 227 -21.88 1.32 -10.47
C GLU A 227 -20.58 1.03 -9.69
N SER A 228 -19.65 1.99 -9.59
CA SER A 228 -18.39 1.83 -8.86
C SER A 228 -18.62 1.55 -7.37
N ALA A 229 -17.91 0.58 -6.81
CA ALA A 229 -17.94 0.30 -5.38
C ALA A 229 -17.47 1.49 -4.55
N ASP A 230 -18.04 1.64 -3.36
CA ASP A 230 -17.68 2.65 -2.39
C ASP A 230 -16.62 2.13 -1.41
N VAL A 231 -15.83 3.06 -0.87
CA VAL A 231 -15.07 2.81 0.36
C VAL A 231 -15.99 3.14 1.52
N ASP A 232 -16.25 2.14 2.36
CA ASP A 232 -17.06 2.29 3.57
C ASP A 232 -16.21 2.10 4.82
N HIS A 233 -16.62 2.78 5.89
CA HIS A 233 -16.07 2.59 7.23
C HIS A 233 -16.92 1.54 7.95
N PHE A 234 -16.34 0.39 8.28
CA PHE A 234 -17.06 -0.68 8.99
C PHE A 234 -17.69 -0.14 10.28
N PHE A 235 -16.89 0.52 11.11
CA PHE A 235 -17.35 1.39 12.19
C PHE A 235 -17.59 2.79 11.62
N PRO A 236 -18.85 3.27 11.56
CA PRO A 236 -19.18 4.58 11.02
C PRO A 236 -18.33 5.72 11.60
N HIS A 237 -17.95 6.70 10.78
CA HIS A 237 -17.09 7.82 11.22
C HIS A 237 -17.68 8.62 12.40
N LYS A 238 -19.00 8.63 12.61
CA LYS A 238 -19.63 9.26 13.79
C LYS A 238 -19.20 8.63 15.12
N LEU A 239 -18.68 7.40 15.11
CA LEU A 239 -18.16 6.70 16.29
C LEU A 239 -16.75 7.13 16.68
N ARG A 240 -16.25 8.24 16.12
CA ARG A 240 -14.96 8.82 16.50
C ARG A 240 -14.88 9.34 17.92
N GLU A 241 -15.99 9.43 18.64
CA GLU A 241 -15.95 9.69 20.08
C GLU A 241 -15.56 8.44 20.89
N CYS A 242 -15.67 7.25 20.30
CA CYS A 242 -15.09 6.01 20.84
C CYS A 242 -13.57 5.92 20.62
N ASP A 243 -12.96 6.96 20.05
CA ASP A 243 -11.58 7.02 19.61
C ASP A 243 -10.65 7.37 20.78
N ALA A 244 -10.24 6.34 21.54
CA ALA A 244 -9.10 6.40 22.44
C ALA A 244 -7.76 6.23 21.67
N GLY A 245 -7.60 6.89 20.51
CA GLY A 245 -6.45 6.71 19.61
C GLY A 245 -6.56 5.53 18.64
N LYS A 246 -7.77 4.98 18.43
CA LYS A 246 -8.05 3.92 17.46
C LYS A 246 -8.29 4.53 16.07
N PRO A 247 -7.51 4.18 15.04
CA PRO A 247 -7.59 4.82 13.73
C PRO A 247 -8.88 4.44 13.00
N ILE A 248 -9.95 5.22 13.15
CA ILE A 248 -11.22 5.01 12.42
C ILE A 248 -11.02 5.09 10.91
N ASN A 249 -10.13 5.98 10.46
CA ASN A 249 -9.73 6.05 9.05
C ASN A 249 -8.63 5.03 8.68
N GLY A 250 -8.32 4.12 9.60
CA GLY A 250 -7.33 3.07 9.42
C GLY A 250 -7.83 1.97 8.49
N VAL A 251 -6.90 1.32 7.81
CA VAL A 251 -7.18 0.24 6.87
C VAL A 251 -7.84 -0.96 7.57
N SER A 252 -7.60 -1.11 8.88
CA SER A 252 -8.29 -2.08 9.73
C SER A 252 -9.82 -1.89 9.77
N ASN A 253 -10.31 -0.69 9.44
CA ASN A 253 -11.73 -0.32 9.47
C ASN A 253 -12.32 -0.01 8.07
N LEU A 254 -11.49 0.20 7.04
CA LEU A 254 -11.96 0.52 5.69
C LEU A 254 -12.25 -0.74 4.87
N VAL A 255 -13.38 -0.78 4.17
CA VAL A 255 -13.82 -1.89 3.32
C VAL A 255 -14.36 -1.39 1.98
N LEU A 256 -14.32 -2.22 0.93
CA LEU A 256 -15.08 -1.95 -0.30
C LEU A 256 -16.47 -2.56 -0.22
N ALA A 257 -17.48 -1.76 -0.55
CA ALA A 257 -18.88 -2.14 -0.53
C ALA A 257 -19.54 -1.82 -1.87
N CYS A 258 -20.41 -2.70 -2.37
CA CYS A 258 -21.27 -2.37 -3.49
C CYS A 258 -22.30 -1.30 -3.09
N ILE A 259 -22.84 -0.61 -4.09
CA ILE A 259 -23.80 0.48 -3.88
C ILE A 259 -25.03 0.04 -3.11
N SER A 260 -25.56 -1.17 -3.37
CA SER A 260 -26.73 -1.67 -2.65
C SER A 260 -26.46 -1.99 -1.19
N CYS A 261 -25.21 -2.30 -0.82
CA CYS A 261 -24.83 -2.53 0.57
C CYS A 261 -24.48 -1.22 1.29
N ASN A 262 -23.89 -0.26 0.58
CA ASN A 262 -23.45 0.98 1.21
C ASN A 262 -24.52 2.08 1.20
N ARG A 263 -25.35 2.12 0.15
CA ARG A 263 -26.37 3.14 -0.12
C ARG A 263 -27.77 2.52 -0.23
N GLY A 264 -28.79 3.37 -0.41
CA GLY A 264 -30.18 2.97 -0.64
C GLY A 264 -30.92 2.57 0.63
N HIS A 265 -32.23 2.32 0.56
CA HIS A 265 -33.10 2.14 1.75
C HIS A 265 -32.67 0.98 2.69
N GLN A 266 -31.98 -0.03 2.17
CA GLN A 266 -31.42 -1.15 2.96
C GLN A 266 -29.90 -1.09 3.13
N GLY A 267 -29.27 0.02 2.74
CA GLY A 267 -27.82 0.23 2.89
C GLY A 267 -27.40 0.40 4.34
N LYS A 268 -26.11 0.18 4.60
CA LYS A 268 -25.52 0.29 5.93
C LYS A 268 -25.57 1.72 6.48
N PHE A 269 -25.14 2.70 5.67
CA PHE A 269 -24.89 4.07 6.13
C PHE A 269 -24.15 4.09 7.49
N ASP A 270 -24.84 4.63 8.50
CA ASP A 270 -24.40 4.87 9.86
C ASP A 270 -24.84 3.76 10.84
N LEU A 271 -25.39 2.66 10.33
CA LEU A 271 -25.75 1.48 11.12
C LEU A 271 -24.51 0.66 11.44
N LEU A 272 -24.51 0.08 12.64
CA LEU A 272 -23.44 -0.79 13.10
C LEU A 272 -23.62 -2.20 12.50
N PRO A 273 -22.62 -2.76 11.79
CA PRO A 273 -22.71 -4.12 11.28
C PRO A 273 -22.93 -5.18 12.37
N SER A 274 -23.45 -6.35 12.00
CA SER A 274 -23.60 -7.49 12.89
C SER A 274 -22.26 -8.06 13.40
N ILE A 275 -22.32 -8.85 14.48
CA ILE A 275 -21.15 -9.55 15.04
C ILE A 275 -20.52 -10.49 14.01
N SER A 276 -21.32 -11.16 13.18
CA SER A 276 -20.81 -12.04 12.11
C SER A 276 -19.98 -11.26 11.07
N LEU A 277 -20.33 -10.00 10.79
CA LEU A 277 -19.55 -9.12 9.93
C LEU A 277 -18.30 -8.59 10.63
N LEU A 278 -18.31 -8.44 11.96
CA LEU A 278 -17.13 -8.10 12.77
C LEU A 278 -16.12 -9.25 12.76
N GLU A 279 -16.57 -10.49 12.96
CA GLU A 279 -15.74 -11.69 12.84
C GLU A 279 -15.11 -11.78 11.45
N ARG A 280 -15.87 -11.45 10.41
CA ARG A 280 -15.35 -11.38 9.03
C ARG A 280 -14.28 -10.30 8.88
N LEU A 281 -14.48 -9.12 9.45
CA LEU A 281 -13.48 -8.05 9.42
C LEU A 281 -12.20 -8.50 10.10
N HIS A 282 -12.32 -9.14 11.27
CA HIS A 282 -11.20 -9.73 11.98
C HIS A 282 -10.48 -10.78 11.13
N LYS A 283 -11.17 -11.79 10.60
CA LYS A 283 -10.59 -12.82 9.72
C LYS A 283 -9.88 -12.22 8.53
N ARG A 284 -10.48 -11.22 7.87
CA ARG A 284 -9.85 -10.52 6.74
C ARG A 284 -8.59 -9.79 7.19
N ASN A 285 -8.61 -9.07 8.30
CA ASN A 285 -7.42 -8.37 8.80
C ASN A 285 -6.31 -9.37 9.21
N GLU A 286 -6.65 -10.49 9.85
CA GLU A 286 -5.70 -11.56 10.20
C GLU A 286 -5.15 -12.27 8.96
N TYR A 287 -5.98 -12.50 7.94
CA TYR A 287 -5.53 -13.04 6.67
C TYR A 287 -4.49 -12.11 6.02
N LEU A 288 -4.77 -10.80 5.96
CA LEU A 288 -3.79 -9.83 5.43
C LEU A 288 -2.50 -9.80 6.28
N ILE A 289 -2.60 -9.99 7.59
CA ILE A 289 -1.41 -10.03 8.45
C ILE A 289 -0.59 -11.30 8.23
N THR A 290 -1.24 -12.45 8.08
CA THR A 290 -0.58 -13.76 7.95
C THR A 290 -0.10 -14.04 6.53
N SER A 291 -0.74 -13.48 5.51
CA SER A 291 -0.36 -13.63 4.10
C SER A 291 0.78 -12.70 3.66
N HIS A 292 1.57 -12.16 4.59
CA HIS A 292 2.68 -11.22 4.33
C HIS A 292 2.32 -10.01 3.45
N HIS A 293 1.07 -9.59 3.57
CA HIS A 293 0.49 -8.58 2.71
C HIS A 293 1.13 -7.19 2.91
N PRO A 294 1.14 -6.28 1.90
CA PRO A 294 1.71 -4.93 2.07
C PRO A 294 1.09 -4.07 3.16
N LEU A 295 -0.11 -4.43 3.63
CA LEU A 295 -0.81 -3.78 4.74
C LEU A 295 -0.56 -4.44 6.10
N ARG A 296 0.10 -5.60 6.16
CA ARG A 296 0.33 -6.39 7.37
C ARG A 296 0.79 -5.51 8.53
N GLU A 297 1.86 -4.79 8.29
CA GLU A 297 2.51 -3.98 9.32
C GLU A 297 1.68 -2.77 9.73
N THR A 298 0.97 -2.15 8.76
CA THR A 298 0.00 -1.11 9.07
C THR A 298 -1.12 -1.66 9.95
N LEU A 299 -1.64 -2.86 9.66
CA LEU A 299 -2.67 -3.50 10.47
C LEU A 299 -2.14 -3.85 11.86
N ILE A 300 -0.91 -4.39 11.97
CA ILE A 300 -0.24 -4.67 13.24
C ILE A 300 -0.06 -3.38 14.05
N ALA A 301 0.44 -2.30 13.45
CA ALA A 301 0.62 -1.02 14.13
C ALA A 301 -0.71 -0.40 14.58
N GLN A 302 -1.78 -0.54 13.77
CA GLN A 302 -3.09 0.01 14.07
C GLN A 302 -3.88 -0.78 15.12
N THR A 303 -3.68 -2.10 15.20
CA THR A 303 -4.56 -2.99 15.97
C THR A 303 -3.84 -3.80 17.06
N GLY A 304 -2.53 -3.94 16.99
CA GLY A 304 -1.68 -4.61 17.99
C GLY A 304 -0.79 -5.73 17.45
N PHE A 305 0.30 -5.99 18.17
CA PHE A 305 1.32 -6.99 17.80
C PHE A 305 0.84 -8.45 17.81
N THR A 306 -0.13 -8.80 18.65
CA THR A 306 -0.63 -10.18 18.77
C THR A 306 -2.09 -10.28 18.36
N GLU A 307 -2.50 -11.40 17.75
CA GLU A 307 -3.89 -11.64 17.35
C GLU A 307 -4.89 -11.38 18.50
N PRO A 308 -4.67 -11.85 19.75
CA PRO A 308 -5.57 -11.51 20.85
C PRO A 308 -5.70 -10.00 21.12
N LYS A 309 -4.61 -9.23 20.99
CA LYS A 309 -4.66 -7.76 21.13
C LYS A 309 -5.47 -7.13 19.99
N ARG A 310 -5.33 -7.66 18.76
CA ARG A 310 -6.09 -7.18 17.59
C ARG A 310 -7.58 -7.51 17.68
N GLN A 311 -7.91 -8.71 18.15
CA GLN A 311 -9.30 -9.08 18.44
C GLN A 311 -9.88 -8.19 19.53
N GLN A 312 -9.15 -7.98 20.63
CA GLN A 312 -9.56 -7.10 21.72
C GLN A 312 -9.74 -5.66 21.25
N PHE A 313 -8.86 -5.16 20.37
CA PHE A 313 -8.99 -3.84 19.75
C PHE A 313 -10.33 -3.68 19.02
N LEU A 314 -10.72 -4.66 18.20
CA LEU A 314 -11.99 -4.67 17.47
C LEU A 314 -13.19 -4.81 18.43
N GLN A 315 -13.08 -5.67 19.45
CA GLN A 315 -14.12 -5.86 20.46
C GLN A 315 -14.40 -4.57 21.23
N GLN A 316 -13.36 -3.88 21.72
CA GLN A 316 -13.51 -2.62 22.43
C GLN A 316 -14.16 -1.54 21.56
N ALA A 317 -13.79 -1.46 20.28
CA ALA A 317 -14.43 -0.53 19.34
C ALA A 317 -15.91 -0.87 19.15
N TYR A 318 -16.23 -2.16 19.04
CA TYR A 318 -17.60 -2.65 18.85
C TYR A 318 -18.48 -2.48 20.09
N ASP A 319 -17.93 -2.67 21.29
CA ASP A 319 -18.62 -2.46 22.56
C ASP A 319 -18.99 -0.97 22.71
N CYS A 320 -18.02 -0.08 22.49
CA CYS A 320 -18.30 1.36 22.53
C CYS A 320 -19.33 1.75 21.47
N ALA A 321 -19.18 1.28 20.23
CA ALA A 321 -20.14 1.53 19.17
C ALA A 321 -21.57 1.09 19.54
N THR A 322 -21.70 -0.04 20.23
CA THR A 322 -22.98 -0.58 20.70
C THR A 322 -23.59 0.29 21.80
N LEU A 323 -22.77 0.78 22.72
CA LEU A 323 -23.21 1.68 23.79
C LEU A 323 -23.64 3.04 23.24
N THR A 324 -22.89 3.61 22.29
CA THR A 324 -23.17 4.94 21.70
C THR A 324 -24.38 4.94 20.78
N LEU A 325 -24.58 3.90 19.98
CA LEU A 325 -25.68 3.83 18.99
C LEU A 325 -26.94 3.14 19.51
N GLY A 326 -26.86 2.52 20.68
CA GLY A 326 -27.92 1.68 21.24
C GLY A 326 -27.98 0.29 20.60
N ALA A 327 -28.57 -0.65 21.32
CA ALA A 327 -28.61 -2.07 20.94
C ALA A 327 -29.61 -2.41 19.82
N SER A 328 -30.41 -1.46 19.33
CA SER A 328 -31.71 -1.81 18.73
C SER A 328 -31.69 -2.19 17.25
N LYS A 329 -30.65 -1.88 16.44
CA LYS A 329 -30.55 -2.38 15.06
C LYS A 329 -29.10 -2.59 14.61
N LYS A 330 -28.67 -3.86 14.60
CA LYS A 330 -27.47 -4.29 13.87
C LYS A 330 -27.82 -4.47 12.39
N TRP A 331 -26.90 -4.10 11.50
CA TRP A 331 -27.10 -4.20 10.06
C TRP A 331 -26.35 -5.39 9.47
N GLN A 332 -27.01 -6.11 8.55
CA GLN A 332 -26.39 -7.16 7.75
C GLN A 332 -27.18 -7.32 6.45
N PRO A 333 -26.53 -7.40 5.28
CA PRO A 333 -27.22 -7.67 4.02
C PRO A 333 -27.38 -9.16 3.78
N LEU A 334 -28.25 -9.52 2.82
CA LEU A 334 -28.29 -10.87 2.28
C LEU A 334 -26.99 -11.16 1.53
N GLN A 335 -26.43 -12.35 1.77
CA GLN A 335 -25.27 -12.83 1.04
C GLN A 335 -25.67 -13.17 -0.41
N MET A 336 -24.94 -12.63 -1.38
CA MET A 336 -25.27 -12.76 -2.81
C MET A 336 -24.33 -13.69 -3.57
N ALA A 337 -23.17 -14.05 -2.99
CA ALA A 337 -22.22 -14.97 -3.60
C ALA A 337 -21.45 -15.76 -2.52
N ALA A 338 -20.66 -16.77 -2.95
CA ALA A 338 -19.82 -17.56 -2.07
C ALA A 338 -18.78 -16.69 -1.34
N ALA A 339 -18.52 -17.04 -0.07
CA ALA A 339 -17.52 -16.36 0.74
C ALA A 339 -16.11 -16.56 0.17
N THR A 340 -15.29 -15.51 0.20
CA THR A 340 -13.95 -15.49 -0.42
C THR A 340 -12.79 -15.26 0.54
N PHE A 341 -13.09 -15.09 1.82
CA PHE A 341 -12.15 -14.87 2.91
C PHE A 341 -12.82 -15.22 4.25
#